data_AF-A0A915U0A6-F1
#
_entry.id   AF-A0A915U0A6-F1
#
_cell.length_a   1.000
_cell.length_b   1.000
_cell.length_c   1.000
_cell.angle_alpha   90.00
_cell.angle_beta   90.00
_cell.angle_gamma   90.00
#
_symmetry.space_group_name_H-M   'P 1'
#
loop_
_entity.id
_entity.type
_entity.pdbx_description
1 polymer ?
#
loop_
_entity_poly.entity_id
_entity_poly.type
_entity_poly.pdbx_seq_one_letter_code
_entity_poly.pdbx_strand_id
1 'polypeptide(L)'
;MPGEQYVSSPSFALLHEYHGRLPLYHMDCYRLMGEDDILAAGLDEYLTTSGVTVVEWPERLGSLVPEERLEITLVRGPDEQERTVYLKGHGGDWPERVADILESFVHEQEGLP
;
A
#
# COMPACT_ATOMS: atom_id res chain seq x y z
N MET A 1 -13.54 16.57 15.74
CA MET A 1 -13.36 15.41 14.85
C MET A 1 -12.42 15.85 13.74
N PRO A 2 -11.33 15.14 13.43
CA PRO A 2 -10.67 15.37 12.15
C PRO A 2 -11.75 15.20 11.08
N GLY A 3 -11.89 16.17 10.19
CA GLY A 3 -12.92 16.15 9.16
C GLY A 3 -12.84 14.86 8.35
N GLU A 4 -13.97 14.38 7.87
CA GLU A 4 -14.09 13.26 6.94
C GLU A 4 -13.21 13.54 5.71
N GLN A 5 -11.95 13.09 5.76
CA GLN A 5 -10.99 13.34 4.69
C GLN A 5 -11.16 12.21 3.68
N TYR A 6 -11.79 12.52 2.56
CA TYR A 6 -11.99 11.55 1.48
C TYR A 6 -10.64 11.11 0.92
N VAL A 7 -10.39 9.80 0.93
CA VAL A 7 -9.23 9.20 0.26
C VAL A 7 -9.46 9.26 -1.23
N SER A 8 -8.51 9.85 -1.96
CA SER A 8 -8.55 9.96 -3.41
C SER A 8 -7.18 9.64 -4.00
N SER A 9 -7.18 9.17 -5.26
CA SER A 9 -5.95 8.81 -5.94
C SER A 9 -5.04 10.05 -6.11
N PRO A 10 -3.77 9.97 -5.68
CA PRO A 10 -2.83 11.05 -5.83
C PRO A 10 -2.17 11.06 -7.22
N SER A 11 -2.72 10.44 -8.28
CA SER A 11 -2.04 10.31 -9.58
C SER A 11 -1.46 11.61 -10.18
N PHE A 12 -1.95 12.80 -9.81
CA PHE A 12 -1.35 14.09 -10.19
C PHE A 12 -0.52 14.74 -9.09
N ALA A 13 -0.90 14.56 -7.83
CA ALA A 13 -0.17 15.08 -6.67
C ALA A 13 1.07 14.25 -6.32
N LEU A 14 1.17 13.03 -6.87
CA LEU A 14 2.12 11.95 -6.56
C LEU A 14 2.04 11.43 -5.12
N LEU A 15 1.70 12.28 -4.15
CA LEU A 15 1.57 11.96 -2.73
C LEU A 15 0.37 12.67 -2.11
N HIS A 16 -0.40 11.95 -1.29
CA HIS A 16 -1.35 12.51 -0.34
C HIS A 16 -0.98 12.12 1.09
N GLU A 17 -1.07 13.07 2.01
CA GLU A 17 -0.90 12.85 3.44
C GLU A 17 -2.24 12.87 4.16
N TYR A 18 -2.49 11.84 4.96
CA TYR A 18 -3.68 11.73 5.80
C TYR A 18 -3.26 11.65 7.25
N HIS A 19 -3.72 12.62 8.04
CA HIS A 19 -3.41 12.68 9.47
C HIS A 19 -4.46 11.90 10.27
N GLY A 20 -4.04 10.82 10.91
CA GLY A 20 -4.86 10.00 11.80
C GLY A 20 -4.10 9.60 13.06
N ARG A 21 -4.56 8.53 13.73
CA ARG A 21 -3.81 7.92 14.84
C ARG A 21 -2.41 7.48 14.40
N LEU A 22 -2.30 7.01 13.16
CA LEU A 22 -1.07 6.68 12.47
C LEU A 22 -1.10 7.45 11.13
N PRO A 23 -0.11 8.33 10.85
CA PRO A 23 -0.06 9.04 9.57
C PRO A 23 -0.01 8.05 8.40
N LEU A 24 -0.80 8.32 7.37
CA LEU A 24 -0.81 7.56 6.12
C LEU A 24 -0.29 8.44 4.98
N TYR A 25 0.71 7.92 4.28
CA TYR A 25 1.32 8.51 3.10
C TYR A 25 0.90 7.66 1.89
N HIS A 26 0.04 8.20 1.04
CA HIS A 26 -0.45 7.50 -0.16
C HIS A 26 0.31 8.04 -1.36
N MET A 27 1.16 7.21 -1.95
CA MET A 27 1.97 7.54 -3.11
C MET A 27 1.43 6.81 -4.35
N ASP A 28 1.39 7.50 -5.48
CA ASP A 28 1.08 6.91 -6.79
C ASP A 28 2.22 7.20 -7.76
N CYS A 29 2.98 6.15 -8.07
CA CYS A 29 4.15 6.24 -8.92
C CYS A 29 3.85 6.05 -10.41
N TYR A 30 2.58 5.89 -10.84
CA TYR A 30 2.22 5.55 -12.22
C TYR A 30 2.87 6.45 -13.28
N ARG A 31 3.04 7.75 -12.96
CA ARG A 31 3.61 8.76 -13.87
C ARG A 31 5.13 8.88 -13.83
N LEU A 32 5.78 8.24 -12.88
CA LEU A 32 7.23 8.31 -12.70
C LEU A 32 7.91 7.29 -13.59
N MET A 33 9.05 7.66 -14.16
CA MET A 33 9.80 6.83 -15.09
C MET A 33 10.69 5.81 -14.37
N GLY A 34 11.04 6.06 -13.11
CA GLY A 34 11.84 5.18 -12.27
C GLY A 34 12.33 5.87 -10.99
N GLU A 35 13.32 5.27 -10.35
CA GLU A 35 13.89 5.72 -9.07
C GLU A 35 14.45 7.14 -9.11
N ASP A 36 15.06 7.57 -10.22
CA ASP A 36 15.59 8.93 -10.38
C ASP A 36 14.50 10.02 -10.22
N ASP A 37 13.30 9.78 -10.74
CA ASP A 37 12.19 10.73 -10.62
C ASP A 37 11.66 10.80 -9.18
N ILE A 38 11.70 9.68 -8.46
CA ILE A 38 11.29 9.58 -7.06
C ILE A 38 12.25 10.38 -6.18
N LEU A 39 13.57 10.19 -6.38
CA LEU A 39 14.61 10.93 -5.69
C LEU A 39 14.53 12.44 -6.02
N ALA A 40 14.33 12.79 -7.28
CA ALA A 40 14.21 14.19 -7.69
C ALA A 40 12.97 14.88 -7.09
N ALA A 41 11.89 14.13 -6.84
CA ALA A 41 10.70 14.61 -6.19
C ALA A 41 10.77 14.60 -4.65
N GLY A 42 11.83 14.01 -4.05
CA GLY A 42 11.98 13.85 -2.60
C GLY A 42 10.97 12.87 -1.99
N LEU A 43 10.47 11.92 -2.79
CA LEU A 43 9.43 10.98 -2.37
C LEU A 43 10.01 9.79 -1.56
N ASP A 44 11.31 9.53 -1.71
CA ASP A 44 12.04 8.46 -1.01
C ASP A 44 12.05 8.64 0.52
N GLU A 45 12.01 9.89 1.01
CA GLU A 45 11.94 10.20 2.44
C GLU A 45 10.69 9.55 3.10
N TYR A 46 9.58 9.46 2.36
CA TYR A 46 8.33 8.88 2.85
C TYR A 46 8.37 7.35 2.91
N LEU A 47 9.36 6.68 2.32
CA LEU A 47 9.50 5.23 2.44
C LEU A 47 10.05 4.82 3.82
N THR A 48 10.70 5.75 4.52
CA THR A 48 11.35 5.50 5.82
C THR A 48 10.80 6.36 6.95
N THR A 49 9.86 7.26 6.66
CA THR A 49 9.22 8.12 7.65
C THR A 49 8.37 7.34 8.66
N SER A 50 8.12 7.93 9.82
CA SER A 50 7.23 7.36 10.83
C SER A 50 5.78 7.44 10.37
N GLY A 51 5.17 6.29 10.11
CA GLY A 51 3.79 6.15 9.66
C GLY A 51 3.59 4.89 8.83
N VAL A 52 2.57 4.89 7.98
CA VAL A 52 2.35 3.86 6.97
C VAL A 52 2.42 4.51 5.61
N THR A 53 3.21 3.92 4.71
CA THR A 53 3.31 4.37 3.33
C THR A 53 2.72 3.31 2.42
N VAL A 54 1.70 3.70 1.65
CA VAL A 54 1.06 2.88 0.63
C VAL A 54 1.50 3.39 -0.72
N VAL A 55 2.10 2.52 -1.53
CA VAL A 55 2.65 2.89 -2.85
C VAL A 55 1.89 2.13 -3.93
N GLU A 56 1.19 2.86 -4.79
CA GLU A 56 0.66 2.34 -6.05
C GLU A 56 1.74 2.34 -7.13
N TRP A 57 1.74 1.31 -7.98
CA TRP A 57 2.77 1.07 -9.00
C TRP A 57 4.20 1.02 -8.44
N PRO A 58 4.45 0.19 -7.40
CA PRO A 58 5.73 0.14 -6.69
C PRO A 58 6.90 -0.33 -7.56
N GLU A 59 6.67 -0.93 -8.73
CA GLU A 59 7.72 -1.30 -9.68
C GLU A 59 8.57 -0.11 -10.16
N ARG A 60 8.05 1.11 -10.03
CA ARG A 60 8.79 2.34 -10.35
C ARG A 60 9.84 2.70 -9.31
N LEU A 61 9.74 2.16 -8.08
CA LEU A 61 10.70 2.39 -7.01
C LEU A 61 12.10 1.83 -7.32
N GLY A 62 12.20 0.82 -8.20
CA GLY A 62 13.50 0.24 -8.55
C GLY A 62 14.24 -0.31 -7.33
N SER A 63 15.43 0.21 -7.06
CA SER A 63 16.24 -0.18 -5.90
C SER A 63 15.74 0.40 -4.57
N LEU A 64 14.82 1.37 -4.60
CA LEU A 64 14.24 2.01 -3.42
C LEU A 64 13.15 1.17 -2.75
N VAL A 65 12.75 0.04 -3.35
CA VAL A 65 11.74 -0.85 -2.74
C VAL A 65 12.23 -1.32 -1.37
N PRO A 66 11.48 -1.09 -0.28
CA PRO A 66 11.89 -1.55 1.05
C PRO A 66 12.03 -3.08 1.14
N GLU A 67 13.07 -3.54 1.84
CA GLU A 67 13.29 -4.96 2.12
C GLU A 67 12.18 -5.54 3.02
N GLU A 68 11.73 -4.76 4.01
CA GLU A 68 10.62 -5.09 4.88
C GLU A 68 9.33 -4.41 4.39
N ARG A 69 8.38 -5.19 3.88
CA ARG A 69 7.11 -4.66 3.38
C ARG A 69 6.01 -5.72 3.27
N LEU A 70 4.77 -5.25 3.18
CA LEU A 70 3.65 -6.01 2.65
C LEU A 70 3.46 -5.67 1.17
N GLU A 71 3.53 -6.69 0.33
CA GLU A 71 3.19 -6.60 -1.09
C GLU A 71 1.75 -7.09 -1.29
N ILE A 72 0.94 -6.27 -1.98
CA ILE A 72 -0.48 -6.56 -2.26
C ILE A 72 -0.66 -6.55 -3.77
N THR A 73 -1.08 -7.69 -4.33
CA THR A 73 -1.45 -7.79 -5.75
C THR A 73 -2.95 -7.96 -5.89
N LEU A 74 -3.59 -7.11 -6.69
CA LEU A 74 -5.01 -7.19 -7.02
C LEU A 74 -5.19 -7.72 -8.44
N VAL A 75 -5.85 -8.86 -8.58
CA VAL A 75 -6.15 -9.49 -9.89
C VAL A 75 -7.66 -9.48 -10.11
N ARG A 76 -8.09 -9.24 -11.36
CA ARG A 76 -9.51 -9.34 -11.73
C ARG A 76 -9.99 -10.78 -11.60
N GLY A 77 -11.12 -10.98 -10.93
CA GLY A 77 -11.79 -12.27 -10.86
C GLY A 77 -12.61 -12.57 -12.14
N PRO A 78 -13.32 -13.71 -12.15
CA PRO A 78 -14.23 -14.07 -13.24
C PRO A 78 -15.35 -13.05 -13.47
N ASP A 79 -15.88 -12.46 -12.39
CA ASP A 79 -16.90 -11.40 -12.45
C ASP A 79 -16.27 -10.00 -12.45
N GLU A 80 -16.93 -9.04 -13.10
CA GLU A 80 -16.41 -7.65 -13.23
C GLU A 80 -16.15 -6.96 -11.89
N GLN A 81 -16.95 -7.30 -10.88
CA GLN A 81 -16.87 -6.73 -9.52
C GLN A 81 -16.03 -7.58 -8.57
N GLU A 82 -15.49 -8.71 -9.03
CA GLU A 82 -14.69 -9.60 -8.21
C GLU A 82 -13.20 -9.29 -8.36
N ARG A 83 -12.47 -9.30 -7.23
CA ARG A 83 -11.02 -9.22 -7.23
C ARG A 83 -10.45 -10.34 -6.36
N THR A 84 -9.39 -10.97 -6.85
CA THR A 84 -8.55 -11.83 -6.03
C THR A 84 -7.40 -11.00 -5.49
N VAL A 85 -7.22 -11.01 -4.17
CA VAL A 85 -6.15 -10.30 -3.48
C VAL A 85 -5.08 -11.30 -3.06
N TYR A 86 -3.84 -11.06 -3.47
CA TYR A 86 -2.68 -11.82 -3.01
C TYR A 86 -1.85 -10.95 -2.08
N LEU A 87 -1.59 -11.48 -0.88
CA LEU A 87 -0.75 -10.85 0.13
C LEU A 87 0.58 -11.59 0.21
N LYS A 88 1.68 -10.85 0.23
CA LYS A 88 3.02 -11.41 0.41
C LYS A 88 3.83 -10.53 1.33
N GLY A 89 4.22 -11.10 2.47
CA GLY A 89 5.13 -10.46 3.41
C GLY A 89 6.58 -10.61 2.99
N HIS A 90 7.36 -9.55 3.11
CA HIS A 90 8.79 -9.51 2.86
C HIS A 90 9.51 -8.97 4.08
N GLY A 91 10.57 -9.66 4.52
CA GLY A 91 11.42 -9.22 5.64
C GLY A 91 10.69 -9.12 7.00
N GLY A 92 11.45 -8.81 8.06
CA GLY A 92 10.91 -8.62 9.41
C GLY A 92 9.98 -9.74 9.87
N ASP A 93 8.85 -9.36 10.46
CA ASP A 93 7.75 -10.23 10.90
C ASP A 93 6.56 -10.23 9.92
N TRP A 94 6.75 -9.72 8.70
CA TRP A 94 5.67 -9.62 7.71
C TRP A 94 5.08 -10.98 7.27
N PRO A 95 5.88 -12.04 7.05
CA PRO A 95 5.31 -13.35 6.72
C PRO A 95 4.34 -13.87 7.78
N GLU A 96 4.69 -13.73 9.06
CA GLU A 96 3.84 -14.12 10.20
C GLU A 96 2.58 -13.25 10.27
N ARG A 97 2.74 -11.92 10.14
CA ARG A 97 1.59 -11.00 10.10
C ARG A 97 0.62 -11.32 8.98
N VAL A 98 1.11 -11.68 7.79
CA VAL A 98 0.25 -12.08 6.68
C VAL A 98 -0.53 -13.34 7.00
N ALA A 99 0.08 -14.33 7.66
CA ALA A 99 -0.62 -15.53 8.10
C ALA A 99 -1.76 -15.18 9.08
N ASP A 100 -1.46 -14.36 10.09
CA ASP A 100 -2.45 -13.91 11.08
C ASP A 100 -3.62 -13.15 10.42
N ILE A 101 -3.31 -12.27 9.46
CA ILE A 101 -4.31 -11.53 8.68
C ILE A 101 -5.21 -12.51 7.91
N LEU A 102 -4.63 -13.47 7.20
CA LEU A 102 -5.40 -14.44 6.40
C LEU A 102 -6.31 -15.30 7.29
N GLU A 103 -5.82 -15.75 8.45
CA GLU A 103 -6.65 -16.49 9.42
C GLU A 103 -7.85 -15.65 9.91
N SER A 104 -7.62 -14.36 10.18
CA SER A 104 -8.70 -13.46 10.63
C SER A 104 -9.83 -13.31 9.60
N PHE A 105 -9.50 -13.27 8.30
CA PHE A 105 -10.51 -13.17 7.23
C PHE A 105 -11.29 -14.46 6.98
N VAL A 106 -10.68 -15.62 7.21
CA VAL A 106 -11.37 -16.92 7.10
C VAL A 106 -12.47 -17.03 8.18
N HIS A 107 -12.19 -16.52 9.38
CA HIS A 107 -13.17 -16.52 10.47
C HIS A 107 -14.34 -15.55 10.27
N GLU A 108 -14.15 -14.45 9.54
CA GLU A 108 -15.25 -13.53 9.21
C GLU A 108 -16.24 -14.10 8.18
N GLN A 109 -15.80 -15.01 7.30
CA GLN A 109 -16.66 -15.65 6.28
C GLN A 109 -17.55 -16.76 6.85
N GLU A 110 -17.16 -17.38 7.97
CA GLU A 110 -17.94 -18.45 8.66
C GLU A 110 -19.08 -17.89 9.54
N GLY A 111 -19.19 -16.55 9.66
CA GLY A 111 -20.16 -15.85 10.50
C GLY A 111 -21.35 -15.21 9.77
N LEU A 112 -21.47 -15.39 8.45
CA LEU A 112 -22.61 -14.88 7.67
C LEU A 112 -23.73 -15.93 7.59
N PRO A 113 -24.98 -15.60 8.00
CA PRO A 113 -26.13 -16.50 7.88
C PRO A 113 -26.56 -16.77 6.43
#